data_AF-A0A953SPA3-F1
#
_entry.id   AF-A0A953SPA3-F1
#
_cell.length_a   1.000
_cell.length_b   1.000
_cell.length_c   1.000
_cell.angle_alpha   90.00
_cell.angle_beta   90.00
_cell.angle_gamma   90.00
#
_symmetry.space_group_name_H-M   'P 1'
#
loop_
_entity.id
_entity.type
_entity.pdbx_description
1 polymer ?
#
loop_
_entity_poly.entity_id
_entity_poly.type
_entity_poly.pdbx_seq_one_letter_code
_entity_poly.pdbx_strand_id
1 'polypeptide(L)'
;MIFTKEYLPKLNNYYRPSYIAEKIYNDTQTQNYAQNNLKEISYFPGLAYTIDSKGKYTSSGSNIADVITNDKLKFLGATAEHLKSQIEHRSKIRDDHIADLDSKIMECDTALMNMESWPIFSNPIVEKRRADFQNTIQRLELEKRQEVTKCWKDNSPLYKELLETLGEQKNVQRRSKMLSGGL
;
A
#
# COMPACT_ATOMS: atom_id res chain seq x y z
N MET A 1 52.50 15.14 16.55
CA MET A 1 51.72 13.98 16.04
C MET A 1 50.82 14.49 14.93
N ILE A 2 51.06 14.05 13.71
CA ILE A 2 50.40 14.50 12.49
C ILE A 2 49.19 13.59 12.27
N PHE A 3 47.97 14.15 12.18
CA PHE A 3 46.80 13.39 11.71
C PHE A 3 46.51 13.75 10.26
N THR A 4 46.63 12.74 9.41
CA THR A 4 46.46 12.76 7.96
C THR A 4 44.98 12.87 7.58
N LYS A 5 44.71 13.65 6.52
CA LYS A 5 43.38 14.00 5.96
C LYS A 5 42.75 12.91 5.08
N GLU A 6 42.88 11.64 5.42
CA GLU A 6 42.39 10.56 4.56
C GLU A 6 41.46 9.64 5.34
N TYR A 7 40.19 10.01 5.50
CA TYR A 7 39.03 9.12 5.60
C TYR A 7 37.76 9.96 5.60
N LEU A 8 37.41 10.51 4.44
CA LEU A 8 36.04 10.93 4.14
C LEU A 8 35.53 10.01 3.04
N PRO A 9 34.43 9.26 3.23
CA PRO A 9 33.82 8.52 2.14
C PRO A 9 33.36 9.52 1.08
N LYS A 10 33.78 9.27 -0.17
CA LYS A 10 33.34 10.04 -1.34
C LYS A 10 31.82 10.00 -1.40
N LEU A 11 31.16 11.12 -1.11
CA LEU A 11 29.73 11.28 -1.34
C LEU A 11 29.47 11.09 -2.83
N ASN A 12 28.87 9.97 -3.19
CA ASN A 12 28.35 9.75 -4.53
C ASN A 12 27.23 10.77 -4.76
N ASN A 13 27.41 11.64 -5.76
CA ASN A 13 26.55 12.76 -6.13
C ASN A 13 25.18 12.35 -6.75
N TYR A 14 24.51 11.33 -6.20
CA TYR A 14 23.20 10.87 -6.68
C TYR A 14 22.14 10.81 -5.58
N TYR A 15 22.13 11.78 -4.68
CA TYR A 15 20.97 12.01 -3.82
C TYR A 15 20.52 13.46 -3.97
N ARG A 16 19.60 13.68 -4.92
CA ARG A 16 18.83 14.92 -5.05
C ARG A 16 17.48 14.65 -4.37
N PRO A 17 17.18 15.27 -3.21
CA PRO A 17 15.87 15.15 -2.61
C PRO A 17 14.83 15.75 -3.56
N SER A 18 13.79 14.96 -3.87
CA SER A 18 12.80 15.26 -4.92
C SER A 18 11.77 16.34 -4.56
N TYR A 19 11.96 17.11 -3.50
CA TYR A 19 11.00 18.11 -3.02
C TYR A 19 11.30 19.56 -3.45
N ILE A 20 12.30 19.80 -4.30
CA ILE A 20 12.53 21.13 -4.91
C ILE A 20 12.19 21.04 -6.40
N ALA A 21 10.90 21.14 -6.70
CA ALA A 21 10.44 21.57 -8.02
C ALA A 21 9.93 23.01 -7.85
N GLU A 22 10.73 23.94 -8.36
CA GLU A 22 10.46 25.37 -8.40
C GLU A 22 9.09 25.64 -9.05
N LYS A 23 8.27 26.43 -8.36
CA LYS A 23 7.08 27.04 -8.93
C LYS A 23 7.51 28.04 -10.00
N ILE A 24 7.36 27.68 -11.28
CA ILE A 24 7.26 28.64 -12.36
C ILE A 24 5.77 28.76 -12.69
N TYR A 25 5.16 29.83 -12.17
CA TYR A 25 3.87 30.30 -12.64
C TYR A 25 4.06 30.87 -14.04
N ASN A 26 3.36 30.31 -15.04
CA ASN A 26 2.80 31.10 -16.11
C ASN A 26 1.52 30.44 -16.63
N ASP A 27 0.49 31.26 -16.61
CA ASP A 27 -0.91 31.04 -16.89
C ASP A 27 -1.13 30.90 -18.41
N THR A 28 -1.91 29.91 -18.84
CA THR A 28 -3.06 30.05 -19.76
C THR A 28 -3.46 28.71 -20.41
N GLN A 29 -4.74 28.37 -20.25
CA GLN A 29 -5.56 27.54 -21.16
C GLN A 29 -5.23 26.04 -21.28
N THR A 30 -5.77 25.24 -20.35
CA THR A 30 -6.57 24.05 -20.71
C THR A 30 -7.37 23.59 -19.49
N GLN A 31 -8.62 24.04 -19.40
CA GLN A 31 -9.63 23.38 -18.58
C GLN A 31 -10.03 22.09 -19.29
N ASN A 32 -9.72 20.95 -18.68
CA ASN A 32 -10.28 19.60 -18.83
C ASN A 32 -9.18 18.61 -18.42
N TYR A 33 -9.51 17.52 -17.72
CA TYR A 33 -8.61 16.52 -17.12
C TYR A 33 -8.09 16.83 -15.70
N ALA A 34 -8.97 17.30 -14.82
CA ALA A 34 -8.83 17.04 -13.39
C ALA A 34 -9.57 15.74 -13.03
N GLN A 35 -8.87 14.61 -13.09
CA GLN A 35 -9.08 13.43 -12.22
C GLN A 35 -8.11 12.32 -12.66
N ASN A 36 -7.47 11.68 -11.66
CA ASN A 36 -6.64 10.48 -11.76
C ASN A 36 -5.16 10.72 -12.14
N ASN A 37 -4.34 11.15 -11.18
CA ASN A 37 -2.92 10.75 -11.10
C ASN A 37 -2.29 11.13 -9.74
N LEU A 38 -2.88 10.66 -8.64
CA LEU A 38 -2.08 10.37 -7.45
C LEU A 38 -1.55 8.95 -7.64
N LYS A 39 -0.30 8.82 -8.09
CA LYS A 39 0.43 7.55 -7.98
C LYS A 39 0.65 7.29 -6.50
N GLU A 40 -0.32 6.62 -5.87
CA GLU A 40 -0.06 5.88 -4.64
C GLU A 40 1.14 4.97 -4.91
N ILE A 41 2.20 5.15 -4.13
CA ILE A 41 3.31 4.20 -4.11
C ILE A 41 2.79 2.98 -3.36
N SER A 42 2.03 2.13 -4.05
CA SER A 42 1.67 0.82 -3.53
C SER A 42 2.91 -0.06 -3.65
N TYR A 43 3.42 -0.55 -2.51
CA TYR A 43 4.54 -1.50 -2.48
C TYR A 43 4.18 -2.88 -3.05
N PHE A 44 2.93 -3.05 -3.50
CA PHE A 44 2.42 -4.27 -4.12
C PHE A 44 2.00 -4.01 -5.57
N PRO A 45 2.30 -4.96 -6.49
CA PRO A 45 1.86 -4.86 -7.87
C PRO A 45 0.33 -4.93 -7.93
N GLY A 46 -0.30 -3.88 -8.47
CA GLY A 46 -1.73 -3.87 -8.75
C GLY A 46 -2.07 -4.98 -9.74
N LEU A 47 -2.68 -6.07 -9.25
CA LEU A 47 -3.21 -7.13 -10.10
C LEU A 47 -4.53 -6.64 -10.70
N ALA A 48 -4.45 -5.97 -11.84
CA ALA A 48 -5.60 -5.67 -12.68
C ALA A 48 -6.12 -6.98 -13.31
N TYR A 49 -6.97 -7.72 -12.61
CA TYR A 49 -7.71 -8.83 -13.20
C TYR A 49 -9.11 -8.34 -13.61
N THR A 50 -9.42 -8.41 -14.89
CA THR A 50 -10.75 -8.12 -15.43
C THR A 50 -11.62 -9.36 -15.29
N ILE A 51 -12.68 -9.28 -14.47
CA ILE A 51 -13.72 -10.31 -14.42
C ILE A 51 -14.68 -10.06 -15.60
N ASP A 52 -14.59 -10.87 -16.65
CA ASP A 52 -15.55 -10.87 -17.76
C ASP A 52 -16.91 -11.37 -17.27
N SER A 53 -17.82 -10.44 -16.96
CA SER A 53 -19.19 -10.71 -16.49
C SER A 53 -20.22 -10.93 -17.61
N LYS A 54 -19.80 -11.02 -18.89
CA LYS A 54 -20.72 -11.04 -20.04
C LYS A 54 -20.68 -12.36 -20.81
N GLY A 55 -21.31 -13.40 -20.25
CA GLY A 55 -21.72 -14.59 -21.01
C GLY A 55 -23.19 -14.48 -21.44
N LYS A 56 -23.48 -14.52 -22.75
CA LYS A 56 -24.85 -14.65 -23.28
C LYS A 56 -25.34 -16.10 -23.11
N TYR A 57 -26.48 -16.32 -22.47
CA TYR A 57 -27.06 -17.65 -22.24
C TYR A 57 -28.17 -17.97 -23.24
N THR A 58 -27.99 -19.04 -24.02
CA THR A 58 -29.05 -19.60 -24.89
C THR A 58 -29.89 -20.60 -24.09
N SER A 59 -31.17 -20.31 -23.95
CA SER A 59 -32.18 -21.18 -23.35
C SER A 59 -32.44 -22.39 -24.26
N SER A 60 -31.81 -23.53 -23.98
CA SER A 60 -32.23 -24.82 -24.53
C SER A 60 -31.85 -25.92 -23.53
N GLY A 61 -32.85 -26.46 -22.83
CA GLY A 61 -32.77 -27.63 -21.93
C GLY A 61 -31.65 -27.57 -20.89
N SER A 62 -31.86 -26.86 -19.78
CA SER A 62 -30.83 -26.71 -18.74
C SER A 62 -30.46 -28.07 -18.15
N ASN A 63 -29.30 -28.59 -18.54
CA ASN A 63 -28.71 -29.75 -17.87
C ASN A 63 -28.46 -29.33 -16.41
N ILE A 64 -28.84 -30.17 -15.44
CA ILE A 64 -28.66 -29.84 -14.02
C ILE A 64 -27.19 -29.51 -13.68
N ALA A 65 -26.26 -30.07 -14.46
CA ALA A 65 -24.84 -29.73 -14.41
C ALA A 65 -24.53 -28.26 -14.74
N ASP A 66 -25.27 -27.63 -15.66
CA ASP A 66 -25.07 -26.23 -16.04
C ASP A 66 -25.54 -25.28 -14.94
N VAL A 67 -26.66 -25.61 -14.28
CA VAL A 67 -27.18 -24.85 -13.14
C VAL A 67 -26.20 -24.90 -11.98
N ILE A 68 -25.76 -26.11 -11.60
CA ILE A 68 -24.81 -26.32 -10.50
C ILE A 68 -23.46 -25.64 -10.78
N THR A 69 -22.94 -25.75 -12.00
CA THR A 69 -21.66 -25.11 -12.35
C THR A 69 -21.76 -23.59 -12.36
N ASN A 70 -22.88 -23.02 -12.83
CA ASN A 70 -23.12 -21.58 -12.81
C ASN A 70 -23.24 -21.04 -11.37
N ASP A 71 -23.99 -21.72 -10.50
CA ASP A 71 -24.12 -21.32 -9.10
C ASP A 71 -22.78 -21.39 -8.37
N LYS A 72 -21.97 -22.42 -8.65
CA LYS A 72 -20.59 -22.50 -8.14
C LYS A 72 -19.71 -21.35 -8.64
N LEU A 73 -19.81 -20.97 -9.92
CA LEU A 73 -19.06 -19.83 -10.47
C LEU A 73 -19.45 -18.51 -9.82
N LYS A 74 -20.75 -18.29 -9.59
CA LYS A 74 -21.26 -17.11 -8.88
C LYS A 74 -20.74 -17.06 -7.44
N PHE A 75 -20.79 -18.19 -6.73
CA PHE A 75 -20.28 -18.30 -5.37
C PHE A 75 -18.79 -17.97 -5.31
N LEU A 76 -17.96 -18.60 -6.16
CA LEU A 76 -16.52 -18.33 -6.21
C LEU A 76 -16.21 -16.87 -6.58
N GLY A 77 -16.98 -16.28 -7.49
CA GLY A 77 -16.86 -14.85 -7.82
C GLY A 77 -17.18 -13.94 -6.64
N ALA A 78 -18.28 -14.21 -5.92
CA ALA A 78 -18.65 -13.45 -4.73
C ALA A 78 -17.61 -13.59 -3.61
N THR A 79 -17.07 -14.79 -3.40
CA THR A 79 -15.98 -15.04 -2.44
C THR A 79 -14.72 -14.27 -2.81
N ALA A 80 -14.33 -14.26 -4.09
CA ALA A 80 -13.16 -13.52 -4.54
C ALA A 80 -13.31 -12.00 -4.34
N GLU A 81 -14.47 -11.43 -4.66
CA GLU A 81 -14.76 -10.01 -4.41
C GLU A 81 -14.77 -9.68 -2.92
N HIS A 82 -15.32 -10.57 -2.09
CA HIS A 82 -15.31 -10.40 -0.65
C HIS A 82 -13.87 -10.39 -0.08
N LEU A 83 -13.03 -11.32 -0.52
CA LEU A 83 -11.61 -11.38 -0.12
C LEU A 83 -10.85 -10.12 -0.57
N LYS A 84 -11.09 -9.63 -1.79
CA LYS A 84 -10.50 -8.38 -2.28
C LYS A 84 -10.89 -7.18 -1.41
N SER A 85 -12.19 -7.01 -1.16
CA SER A 85 -12.70 -5.93 -0.30
C SER A 85 -12.10 -5.99 1.10
N GLN A 86 -11.94 -7.20 1.65
CA GLN A 86 -11.29 -7.43 2.93
C GLN A 86 -9.81 -7.01 2.96
N ILE A 87 -9.05 -7.29 1.89
CA ILE A 87 -7.64 -6.90 1.76
C ILE A 87 -7.51 -5.38 1.60
N GLU A 88 -8.37 -4.76 0.79
CA GLU A 88 -8.41 -3.31 0.58
C GLU A 88 -8.75 -2.57 1.87
N HIS A 89 -9.78 -3.02 2.59
CA HIS A 89 -10.17 -2.41 3.85
C HIS A 89 -9.05 -2.47 4.90
N ARG A 90 -8.40 -3.64 5.06
CA ARG A 90 -7.26 -3.78 5.99
C ARG A 90 -6.07 -2.92 5.57
N SER A 91 -5.82 -2.78 4.27
CA SER A 91 -4.76 -1.92 3.75
C SER A 91 -5.04 -0.45 4.05
N LYS A 92 -6.30 -0.01 3.90
CA LYS A 92 -6.70 1.36 4.25
C LYS A 92 -6.49 1.65 5.73
N ILE A 93 -6.89 0.74 6.63
CA ILE A 93 -6.67 0.90 8.07
C ILE A 93 -5.19 1.06 8.39
N ARG A 94 -4.32 0.23 7.78
CA ARG A 94 -2.87 0.36 7.94
C ARG A 94 -2.39 1.74 7.49
N ASP A 95 -2.84 2.21 6.33
CA ASP A 95 -2.38 3.49 5.78
C ASP A 95 -2.83 4.67 6.66
N ASP A 96 -4.07 4.64 7.18
CA ASP A 96 -4.57 5.60 8.16
C ASP A 96 -3.73 5.59 9.45
N HIS A 97 -3.38 4.41 9.98
CA HIS A 97 -2.51 4.28 11.15
C HIS A 97 -1.09 4.79 10.92
N ILE A 98 -0.50 4.47 9.76
CA ILE A 98 0.84 4.97 9.41
C ILE A 98 0.83 6.49 9.30
N ALA A 99 -0.21 7.08 8.70
CA ALA A 99 -0.34 8.53 8.60
C ALA A 99 -0.44 9.21 9.97
N ASP A 100 -1.16 8.63 10.93
CA ASP A 100 -1.22 9.12 12.32
C ASP A 100 0.15 9.04 13.02
N LEU A 101 0.88 7.93 12.86
CA LEU A 101 2.23 7.80 13.38
C LEU A 101 3.20 8.83 12.76
N ASP A 102 3.11 9.04 11.45
CA ASP A 102 3.95 10.02 10.74
C ASP A 102 3.65 11.46 11.19
N SER A 103 2.38 11.78 11.44
CA SER A 103 2.00 13.09 12.03
C SER A 103 2.65 13.30 13.40
N LYS A 104 2.62 12.28 14.27
CA LYS A 104 3.23 12.34 15.61
C LYS A 104 4.76 12.45 15.56
N ILE A 105 5.41 11.75 14.61
CA ILE A 105 6.84 11.88 14.38
C ILE A 105 7.16 13.32 13.95
N MET A 106 6.40 13.86 13.00
CA MET A 106 6.58 15.24 12.52
C MET A 106 6.39 16.29 13.62
N GLU A 107 5.43 16.10 14.53
CA GLU A 107 5.26 16.95 15.71
C GLU A 107 6.48 16.92 16.62
N CYS A 108 7.04 15.73 16.88
CA CYS A 108 8.26 15.57 17.68
C CYS A 108 9.48 16.21 17.01
N ASP A 109 9.64 16.02 15.69
CA ASP A 109 10.72 16.64 14.92
C ASP A 109 10.60 18.16 14.92
N THR A 110 9.39 18.69 14.76
CA THR A 110 9.12 20.14 14.84
C THR A 110 9.49 20.67 16.23
N ALA A 111 9.14 19.94 17.29
CA ALA A 111 9.51 20.30 18.65
C ALA A 111 11.04 20.28 18.86
N LEU A 112 11.75 19.33 18.26
CA LEU A 112 13.22 19.27 18.30
C LEU A 112 13.87 20.44 17.54
N MET A 113 13.36 20.79 16.35
CA MET A 113 13.84 21.95 15.58
C MET A 113 13.71 23.25 16.39
N ASN A 114 12.57 23.42 17.09
CA ASN A 114 12.36 24.58 17.96
C ASN A 114 13.34 24.64 19.15
N MET A 115 13.97 23.52 19.51
CA MET A 115 14.98 23.44 20.57
C MET A 115 16.42 23.58 20.05
N GLU A 116 16.66 23.65 18.74
CA GLU A 116 18.01 23.82 18.17
C GLU A 116 18.65 25.17 18.51
N SER A 117 17.84 26.18 18.84
CA SER A 117 18.35 27.48 19.30
C SER A 117 19.10 27.39 20.63
N TRP A 118 18.88 26.32 21.41
CA TRP A 118 19.57 26.09 22.67
C TRP A 118 20.85 25.30 22.44
N PRO A 119 22.03 25.83 22.83
CA PRO A 119 23.28 25.10 22.73
C PRO A 119 23.22 23.80 23.53
N ILE A 120 23.87 22.75 23.02
CA ILE A 120 23.88 21.44 23.67
C ILE A 120 24.52 21.58 25.06
N PHE A 121 23.92 20.93 26.06
CA PHE A 121 24.35 20.94 27.47
C PHE A 121 24.23 22.29 28.19
N SER A 122 23.65 23.31 27.55
CA SER A 122 23.43 24.61 28.19
C SER A 122 22.35 24.56 29.27
N ASN A 123 21.32 23.72 29.07
CA ASN A 123 20.19 23.62 29.99
C ASN A 123 19.77 22.15 30.17
N PRO A 124 19.97 21.56 31.38
CA PRO A 124 19.61 20.17 31.66
C PRO A 124 18.13 19.83 31.41
N ILE A 125 17.22 20.79 31.58
CA ILE A 125 15.78 20.60 31.35
C ILE A 125 15.50 20.45 29.84
N VAL A 126 16.18 21.25 29.01
CA VAL A 126 16.05 21.18 27.55
C VAL A 126 16.65 19.88 27.03
N GLU A 127 17.80 19.46 27.55
CA GLU A 127 18.42 18.19 27.16
C GLU A 127 17.56 16.98 27.52
N LYS A 128 16.91 16.99 28.69
CA LYS A 128 15.95 15.94 29.05
C LYS A 128 14.81 15.86 28.04
N ARG A 129 14.20 17.00 27.68
CA ARG A 129 13.13 17.05 26.67
C ARG A 129 13.62 16.59 25.29
N ARG A 130 14.83 16.98 24.89
CA ARG A 130 15.45 16.54 23.63
C ARG A 130 15.55 15.00 23.59
N ALA A 131 16.04 14.40 24.67
CA ALA A 131 16.10 12.95 24.80
C ALA A 131 14.71 12.30 24.80
N ASP A 132 13.73 12.88 25.48
CA ASP A 132 12.35 12.38 25.51
C ASP A 132 11.71 12.37 24.11
N PHE A 133 11.88 13.44 23.32
CA PHE A 133 11.40 13.48 21.93
C PHE A 133 12.13 12.48 21.03
N GLN A 134 13.46 12.37 21.14
CA GLN A 134 14.24 11.39 20.37
C GLN A 134 13.81 9.95 20.67
N ASN A 135 13.62 9.62 21.95
CA ASN A 135 13.12 8.31 22.37
C ASN A 135 11.70 8.06 21.84
N THR A 136 10.86 9.09 21.84
CA THR A 136 9.50 9.01 21.32
C THR A 136 9.49 8.74 19.82
N ILE A 137 10.32 9.44 19.03
CA ILE A 137 10.48 9.19 17.59
C ILE A 137 10.93 7.76 17.33
N GLN A 138 11.96 7.27 18.03
CA GLN A 138 12.45 5.90 17.88
C GLN A 138 11.36 4.86 18.19
N ARG A 139 10.53 5.12 19.22
CA ARG A 139 9.38 4.26 19.56
C ARG A 139 8.32 4.27 18.45
N LEU A 140 7.96 5.45 17.94
CA LEU A 140 6.96 5.58 16.86
C LEU A 140 7.44 4.91 15.56
N GLU A 141 8.72 5.03 15.22
CA GLU A 141 9.34 4.34 14.08
C GLU A 141 9.35 2.81 14.24
N LEU A 142 9.52 2.32 15.47
CA LEU A 142 9.38 0.90 15.76
C LEU A 142 7.93 0.45 15.59
N GLU A 143 6.98 1.20 16.13
CA GLU A 143 5.54 0.94 16.01
C GLU A 143 5.08 0.91 14.55
N LYS A 144 5.56 1.85 13.73
CA LYS A 144 5.32 1.89 12.28
C LYS A 144 5.79 0.61 11.57
N ARG A 145 7.01 0.14 11.87
CA ARG A 145 7.53 -1.11 11.30
C ARG A 145 6.75 -2.34 11.76
N GLN A 146 6.30 -2.35 13.01
CA GLN A 146 5.47 -3.41 13.56
C GLN A 146 4.10 -3.46 12.87
N GLU A 147 3.47 -2.29 12.63
CA GLU A 147 2.18 -2.20 11.95
C GLU A 147 2.27 -2.71 10.50
N VAL A 148 3.32 -2.33 9.76
CA VAL A 148 3.58 -2.87 8.43
C VAL A 148 3.71 -4.40 8.48
N THR A 149 4.52 -4.92 9.41
CA THR A 149 4.75 -6.37 9.54
C THR A 149 3.45 -7.11 9.89
N LYS A 150 2.64 -6.55 10.78
CA LYS A 150 1.36 -7.11 11.22
C LYS A 150 0.36 -7.15 10.06
N CYS A 151 0.17 -6.03 9.35
CA CYS A 151 -0.70 -5.96 8.20
C CYS A 151 -0.28 -6.97 7.10
N TRP A 152 1.02 -7.14 6.86
CA TRP A 152 1.53 -8.17 5.95
C TRP A 152 1.16 -9.59 6.39
N LYS A 153 1.32 -9.91 7.68
CA LYS A 153 0.94 -11.21 8.25
C LYS A 153 -0.56 -11.47 8.13
N ASP A 154 -1.38 -10.43 8.33
CA ASP A 154 -2.83 -10.52 8.26
C ASP A 154 -3.34 -10.67 6.82
N ASN A 155 -2.71 -9.98 5.85
CA ASN A 155 -3.13 -10.04 4.44
C ASN A 155 -2.60 -11.28 3.70
N SER A 156 -1.44 -11.82 4.09
CA SER A 156 -0.84 -13.01 3.46
C SER A 156 -1.81 -14.20 3.31
N PRO A 157 -2.53 -14.66 4.35
CA PRO A 157 -3.48 -15.76 4.20
C PRO A 157 -4.65 -15.42 3.27
N LEU A 158 -5.14 -14.17 3.26
CA LEU A 158 -6.22 -13.74 2.38
C LEU A 158 -5.79 -13.73 0.92
N TYR A 159 -4.56 -13.32 0.63
CA TYR A 159 -4.00 -13.41 -0.72
C TYR A 159 -3.88 -14.86 -1.20
N LYS A 160 -3.45 -15.76 -0.32
CA LYS A 160 -3.39 -17.19 -0.62
C LYS A 160 -4.79 -17.73 -0.94
N GLU A 161 -5.77 -17.44 -0.09
CA GLU A 161 -7.16 -17.87 -0.29
C GLU A 161 -7.78 -17.28 -1.56
N LEU A 162 -7.48 -16.01 -1.87
CA LEU A 162 -7.92 -15.36 -3.09
C LEU A 162 -7.33 -16.05 -4.32
N LEU A 163 -6.03 -16.35 -4.31
CA LEU A 163 -5.37 -17.06 -5.41
C LEU A 163 -5.95 -18.46 -5.62
N GLU A 164 -6.20 -19.18 -4.54
CA GLU A 164 -6.85 -20.50 -4.57
C GLU A 164 -8.27 -20.41 -5.14
N THR A 165 -9.07 -19.45 -4.68
CA THR A 165 -10.44 -19.19 -5.14
C THR A 165 -10.50 -18.85 -6.63
N LEU A 166 -9.61 -17.97 -7.10
CA LEU A 166 -9.53 -17.62 -8.52
C LEU A 166 -9.06 -18.81 -9.37
N GLY A 167 -8.11 -19.61 -8.86
CA GLY A 167 -7.68 -20.85 -9.49
C GLY A 167 -8.83 -21.85 -9.64
N GLU A 168 -9.63 -22.03 -8.60
CA GLU A 168 -10.82 -22.87 -8.63
C GLU A 168 -11.87 -22.33 -9.61
N GLN A 169 -12.14 -21.03 -9.60
CA GLN A 169 -13.08 -20.39 -10.50
C GLN A 169 -12.72 -20.64 -11.96
N LYS A 170 -11.44 -20.46 -12.32
CA LYS A 170 -10.92 -20.74 -13.67
C LYS A 170 -11.06 -22.21 -14.05
N ASN A 171 -10.82 -23.11 -13.10
CA ASN A 171 -10.99 -24.56 -13.31
C ASN A 171 -12.45 -24.93 -13.58
N VAL A 172 -13.39 -24.39 -12.79
CA VAL A 172 -14.83 -24.60 -12.98
C VAL A 172 -15.29 -24.01 -14.32
N GLN A 173 -14.80 -22.80 -14.68
CA GLN A 173 -15.13 -22.16 -15.95
C GLN A 173 -14.64 -22.98 -17.14
N ARG A 174 -13.43 -23.55 -17.07
CA ARG A 174 -12.91 -24.46 -18.10
C ARG A 174 -13.75 -25.73 -18.24
N ARG A 175 -14.14 -26.34 -17.12
CA ARG A 175 -14.99 -27.55 -17.13
C ARG A 175 -16.38 -27.27 -17.69
N SER A 176 -16.98 -26.13 -17.33
CA SER A 176 -18.27 -25.69 -17.88
C SER A 176 -18.21 -25.49 -19.40
N LYS A 177 -17.13 -24.89 -19.93
CA LYS A 177 -16.90 -24.77 -21.39
C LYS A 177 -16.79 -26.14 -22.09
N MET A 178 -16.08 -27.09 -21.48
CA MET A 178 -15.96 -28.45 -22.02
C MET A 178 -17.32 -29.18 -22.05
N LEU A 179 -18.12 -29.06 -21.00
CA LEU A 179 -19.44 -29.70 -20.89
C LEU A 179 -20.47 -29.10 -21.85
N SER A 180 -20.35 -27.80 -22.17
CA SER A 180 -21.21 -27.10 -23.12
C SER A 180 -20.79 -27.28 -24.59
N GLY A 181 -19.77 -28.12 -24.87
CA GLY A 181 -19.35 -28.46 -26.24
C GLY A 181 -18.52 -27.38 -26.95
N GLY A 182 -18.04 -26.36 -26.23
CA GLY A 182 -17.20 -25.30 -26.78
C GLY A 182 -15.72 -25.68 -26.79
N LEU A 183 -15.22 -26.12 -27.95
CA LEU A 183 -13.81 -26.05 -28.35
C LEU A 183 -13.57 -24.74 -29.10
#